data_AF-A0A9Q0LW78-F1
#
_entry.id   AF-A0A9Q0LW78-F1
#
_cell.length_a   1.000
_cell.length_b   1.000
_cell.length_c   1.000
_cell.angle_alpha   90.00
_cell.angle_beta   90.00
_cell.angle_gamma   90.00
#
_symmetry.space_group_name_H-M   'P 1'
#
loop_
_entity.id
_entity.type
_entity.pdbx_description
1 polymer ?
#
loop_
_entity_poly.entity_id
_entity_poly.type
_entity_poly.pdbx_seq_one_letter_code
_entity_poly.pdbx_strand_id
1 'polypeptide(L)'
;MNNNPKYNYKRKERKPKQKKVSEIKGELLYESKDVEKYQKEYNEMIENWEKNKSSIHNKDLVVNLKSTPEEKSIGSLLGLAWGDIFGCPVEGYRWKQIAKYDLKEDLKENLKEDLKEDSKKDLKENLNEDLKEDLKEDLKKDSKKDSKKDNSWKGEKNSFYDPDYSLGNSGLKPYFKDFFQKGFPPLDHLYQNGGFGLIRKTRPFGLYSDDTQQALGLINSFLSWKNESKSKSEKDIKKPYELWGELIVKGWEHKAWRGIGGNFTLASQRLYEKTHTPKQSGSPSSGIGSCMKIGPFGALFPPSLENENISHNELKRHVFECVAVTHSTLVAVSISYAIVSIINSFIFTSDDDNIARSQIWRNLPEKVAKFEEEALEKGKNEGWNLVTQEFGQTSNHVISESLKTMFDFIDENTKNGKKITLDQIRDKIGTNAAEWMKFKKTKIHAFHANQGPVILGGIHAIIMGLLDYSTVKDYCDSKEEEDINLPNWILRNMIQLGYDTDTVAAISGSILGARFGCSWIPNYFIFGYDRLFLYGKHLFLNQKQPESVEELLKIESIITEFEKRIKKQYKDKFPKKRNLQQQNQNSNSNQKQKQNQKQNQKQNQKQNQKQNQKQNQNQN
;
A
#
# COMPACT_ATOMS: atom_id res chain seq x y z
N MET A 1 7.77 40.50 26.92
CA MET A 1 6.58 40.91 26.15
C MET A 1 6.90 40.76 24.67
N ASN A 2 6.18 39.85 23.98
CA ASN A 2 6.20 39.58 22.53
C ASN A 2 7.55 39.55 21.79
N ASN A 3 8.37 38.54 22.07
CA ASN A 3 9.39 38.05 21.12
C ASN A 3 8.88 36.75 20.50
N ASN A 4 8.18 36.84 19.37
CA ASN A 4 7.83 35.68 18.57
C ASN A 4 8.97 35.44 17.55
N PRO A 5 9.87 34.46 17.74
CA PRO A 5 10.95 34.23 16.82
C PRO A 5 10.36 33.76 15.49
N LYS A 6 10.51 34.57 14.44
CA LYS A 6 10.21 34.17 13.07
C LYS A 6 11.17 33.04 12.69
N TYR A 7 10.76 31.79 12.93
CA TYR A 7 11.43 30.60 12.39
C TYR A 7 11.26 30.60 10.87
N ASN A 8 12.21 31.25 10.21
CA ASN A 8 12.29 31.31 8.77
C ASN A 8 12.89 29.97 8.28
N TYR A 9 12.05 28.94 8.18
CA TYR A 9 12.39 27.66 7.53
C TYR A 9 12.57 27.89 6.02
N LYS A 10 13.65 28.58 5.63
CA LYS A 10 14.15 28.47 4.25
C LYS A 10 14.59 27.02 4.09
N ARG A 11 13.85 26.26 3.28
CA ARG A 11 14.09 24.87 2.84
C ARG A 11 15.38 24.77 1.98
N LYS A 12 16.49 25.30 2.50
CA LYS A 12 17.87 25.22 2.02
C LYS A 12 18.74 24.47 3.04
N GLU A 13 18.14 23.70 3.94
CA GLU A 13 18.89 22.66 4.62
C GLU A 13 19.40 21.70 3.55
N ARG A 14 20.72 21.75 3.32
CA ARG A 14 21.45 20.61 2.75
C ARG A 14 20.92 19.41 3.52
N LYS A 15 20.26 18.45 2.83
CA LYS A 15 19.92 17.16 3.43
C LYS A 15 21.10 16.79 4.32
N PRO A 16 20.95 16.65 5.65
CA PRO A 16 22.07 16.30 6.50
C PRO A 16 22.77 15.15 5.79
N LYS A 17 24.11 15.24 5.64
CA LYS A 17 24.88 14.17 4.99
C LYS A 17 24.57 12.92 5.80
N GLN A 18 23.56 12.17 5.38
CA GLN A 18 23.18 10.90 5.98
C GLN A 18 24.47 10.11 5.83
N LYS A 19 25.15 9.86 6.95
CA LYS A 19 26.24 8.88 6.96
C LYS A 19 25.66 7.68 6.25
N LYS A 20 26.31 7.27 5.15
CA LYS A 20 25.75 6.20 4.33
C LYS A 20 25.58 5.02 5.28
N VAL A 21 24.37 4.50 5.36
CA VAL A 21 24.01 3.31 6.15
C VAL A 21 24.99 2.14 5.89
N SER A 22 25.67 2.15 4.73
CA SER A 22 26.76 1.23 4.38
C SER A 22 27.98 1.24 5.31
N GLU A 23 28.15 2.23 6.20
CA GLU A 23 29.28 2.28 7.15
C GLU A 23 29.03 1.51 8.46
N ILE A 24 27.79 1.04 8.70
CA ILE A 24 27.49 0.19 9.87
C ILE A 24 28.00 -1.23 9.56
N LYS A 25 29.25 -1.50 9.97
CA LYS A 25 29.90 -2.81 9.92
C LYS A 25 29.31 -3.77 10.97
N GLY A 26 28.05 -4.13 10.83
CA GLY A 26 27.49 -5.32 11.47
C GLY A 26 27.63 -6.49 10.51
N GLU A 27 28.42 -7.51 10.88
CA GLU A 27 28.36 -8.82 10.22
C GLU A 27 26.91 -9.32 10.25
N LEU A 28 26.43 -9.91 9.16
CA LEU A 28 25.12 -10.55 9.15
C LEU A 28 25.18 -11.72 10.13
N LEU A 29 24.38 -11.65 11.20
CA LEU A 29 24.41 -12.62 12.31
C LEU A 29 23.74 -13.98 11.98
N TYR A 30 23.36 -14.22 10.73
CA TYR A 30 22.53 -15.37 10.36
C TYR A 30 23.18 -16.27 9.32
N GLU A 31 23.02 -17.58 9.51
CA GLU A 31 23.50 -18.58 8.57
C GLU A 31 22.63 -18.60 7.29
N SER A 32 23.22 -18.99 6.15
CA SER A 32 22.46 -19.15 4.88
C SER A 32 21.23 -20.04 5.04
N LYS A 33 21.32 -21.04 5.93
CA LYS A 33 20.27 -22.02 6.23
C LYS A 33 18.98 -21.38 6.74
N ASP A 34 19.07 -20.32 7.53
CA ASP A 34 17.89 -19.64 8.07
C ASP A 34 17.09 -18.96 6.94
N VAL A 35 17.78 -18.32 5.99
CA VAL A 35 17.13 -17.70 4.83
C VAL A 35 16.55 -18.77 3.89
N GLU A 36 17.22 -19.92 3.75
CA GLU A 36 16.74 -21.06 2.96
C GLU A 36 15.46 -21.67 3.54
N LYS A 37 15.32 -21.73 4.87
CA LYS A 37 14.08 -22.15 5.54
C LYS A 37 12.89 -21.27 5.11
N TYR A 38 13.02 -19.95 5.20
CA TYR A 38 11.93 -19.05 4.80
C TYR A 38 11.67 -19.03 3.29
N GLN A 39 12.71 -19.22 2.48
CA GLN A 39 12.52 -19.44 1.04
C GLN A 39 11.68 -20.69 0.77
N LYS A 40 11.88 -21.76 1.55
CA LYS A 40 11.08 -22.98 1.47
C LYS A 40 9.63 -22.74 1.89
N GLU A 41 9.40 -22.12 3.05
CA GLU A 41 8.05 -21.74 3.52
C GLU A 41 7.32 -20.85 2.50
N TYR A 42 8.05 -19.91 1.89
CA TYR A 42 7.52 -19.06 0.82
C TYR A 42 7.09 -19.89 -0.39
N ASN A 43 7.95 -20.81 -0.86
CA ASN A 43 7.63 -21.66 -1.99
C ASN A 43 6.43 -22.58 -1.68
N GLU A 44 6.35 -23.14 -0.47
CA GLU A 44 5.23 -23.95 0.00
C GLU A 44 3.92 -23.12 0.00
N MET A 45 3.95 -21.86 0.44
CA MET A 45 2.82 -20.94 0.37
C MET A 45 2.39 -20.70 -1.08
N ILE A 46 3.33 -20.45 -2.00
CA ILE A 46 3.04 -20.25 -3.43
C ILE A 46 2.43 -21.52 -4.04
N GLU A 47 2.99 -22.69 -3.76
CA GLU A 47 2.45 -23.97 -4.24
C GLU A 47 1.05 -24.25 -3.70
N ASN A 48 0.81 -23.97 -2.41
CA ASN A 48 -0.52 -24.10 -1.82
C ASN A 48 -1.50 -23.13 -2.46
N TRP A 49 -1.09 -21.89 -2.74
CA TRP A 49 -1.92 -20.96 -3.47
C TRP A 49 -2.26 -21.47 -4.87
N GLU A 50 -1.26 -21.90 -5.65
CA GLU A 50 -1.46 -22.41 -7.01
C GLU A 50 -2.39 -23.63 -7.05
N LYS A 51 -2.33 -24.51 -6.04
CA LYS A 51 -3.24 -25.66 -5.89
C LYS A 51 -4.68 -25.23 -5.57
N ASN A 52 -4.85 -24.21 -4.75
CA ASN A 52 -6.17 -23.80 -4.28
C ASN A 52 -6.82 -22.73 -5.17
N LYS A 53 -6.10 -22.06 -6.07
CA LYS A 53 -6.66 -20.94 -6.85
C LYS A 53 -7.92 -21.28 -7.65
N SER A 54 -8.05 -22.52 -8.13
CA SER A 54 -9.26 -22.99 -8.84
C SER A 54 -10.42 -23.36 -7.91
N SER A 55 -10.14 -23.70 -6.65
CA SER A 55 -11.16 -24.02 -5.65
C SER A 55 -11.62 -22.79 -4.86
N ILE A 56 -10.93 -21.66 -4.97
CA ILE A 56 -11.40 -20.35 -4.45
C ILE A 56 -12.54 -19.88 -5.37
N HIS A 57 -13.70 -20.52 -5.26
CA HIS A 57 -14.95 -19.89 -5.64
C HIS A 57 -15.42 -19.04 -4.45
N ASN A 58 -15.93 -17.84 -4.72
CA ASN A 58 -16.37 -16.86 -3.70
C ASN A 58 -17.27 -17.43 -2.59
N LYS A 59 -17.91 -18.58 -2.84
CA LYS A 59 -18.83 -19.25 -1.92
C LYS A 59 -18.19 -19.73 -0.60
N ASP A 60 -16.88 -19.93 -0.54
CA ASP A 60 -16.22 -20.42 0.69
C ASP A 60 -15.80 -19.28 1.66
N LEU A 61 -15.86 -18.01 1.22
CA LEU A 61 -15.58 -16.84 2.06
C LEU A 61 -16.88 -16.21 2.58
N VAL A 62 -17.75 -17.03 3.17
CA VAL A 62 -18.97 -16.53 3.83
C VAL A 62 -18.53 -15.68 5.02
N VAL A 63 -18.75 -14.36 4.91
CA VAL A 63 -18.48 -13.43 6.01
C VAL A 63 -19.46 -13.77 7.13
N ASN A 64 -18.94 -14.34 8.22
CA ASN A 64 -19.73 -14.52 9.43
C ASN A 64 -19.95 -13.14 10.06
N LEU A 65 -21.14 -12.59 9.86
CA LEU A 65 -21.54 -11.29 10.41
C LEU A 65 -21.50 -11.26 11.95
N LYS A 66 -21.49 -12.43 12.61
CA LYS A 66 -21.34 -12.56 14.06
C LYS A 66 -19.94 -13.07 14.40
N SER A 67 -19.00 -12.15 14.50
CA SER A 67 -17.65 -12.42 14.97
C SER A 67 -17.51 -12.09 16.45
N THR A 68 -16.88 -12.99 17.21
CA THR A 68 -16.56 -12.78 18.62
C THR A 68 -15.53 -11.65 18.79
N PRO A 69 -15.43 -11.00 19.97
CA PRO A 69 -14.39 -10.01 20.23
C PRO A 69 -12.96 -10.54 20.00
N GLU A 70 -12.70 -11.83 20.26
CA GLU A 70 -11.42 -12.48 19.96
C GLU A 70 -11.15 -12.52 18.45
N GLU A 71 -12.12 -12.99 17.65
CA GLU A 71 -12.00 -13.03 16.19
C GLU A 71 -11.87 -11.64 15.59
N LYS A 72 -12.55 -10.63 16.16
CA LYS A 72 -12.41 -9.22 15.78
C LYS A 72 -11.02 -8.67 16.13
N SER A 73 -10.45 -9.01 17.29
CA SER A 73 -9.07 -8.67 17.63
C SER A 73 -8.06 -9.30 16.67
N ILE A 74 -8.18 -10.61 16.43
CA ILE A 74 -7.34 -11.33 15.46
C ILE A 74 -7.50 -10.73 14.06
N GLY A 75 -8.75 -10.46 13.67
CA GLY A 75 -9.11 -9.80 12.43
C GLY A 75 -8.44 -8.44 12.29
N SER A 76 -8.37 -7.62 13.35
CA SER A 76 -7.74 -6.29 13.28
C SER A 76 -6.26 -6.33 12.90
N LEU A 77 -5.50 -7.36 13.32
CA LEU A 77 -4.09 -7.53 12.94
C LEU A 77 -3.95 -8.23 11.59
N LEU A 78 -4.70 -9.31 11.35
CA LEU A 78 -4.65 -10.01 10.06
C LEU A 78 -5.17 -9.14 8.92
N GLY A 79 -6.17 -8.31 9.18
CA GLY A 79 -6.75 -7.39 8.21
C GLY A 79 -5.79 -6.26 7.88
N LEU A 80 -5.03 -5.78 8.87
CA LEU A 80 -3.89 -4.88 8.64
C LEU A 80 -2.86 -5.53 7.71
N ALA A 81 -2.43 -6.75 8.04
CA ALA A 81 -1.47 -7.50 7.23
C ALA A 81 -1.99 -7.77 5.81
N TRP A 82 -3.27 -8.13 5.68
CA TRP A 82 -3.88 -8.39 4.38
C TRP A 82 -3.99 -7.12 3.54
N GLY A 83 -4.42 -6.00 4.13
CA GLY A 83 -4.46 -4.71 3.46
C GLY A 83 -3.08 -4.28 2.97
N ASP A 84 -2.07 -4.39 3.84
CA ASP A 84 -0.66 -4.15 3.52
C ASP A 84 -0.18 -5.01 2.32
N ILE A 85 -0.33 -6.33 2.42
CA ILE A 85 0.05 -7.30 1.38
C ILE A 85 -0.67 -7.02 0.06
N PHE A 86 -1.97 -6.74 0.11
CA PHE A 86 -2.80 -6.52 -1.06
C PHE A 86 -2.44 -5.20 -1.75
N GLY A 87 -2.16 -4.15 -0.97
CA GLY A 87 -1.79 -2.83 -1.49
C GLY A 87 -0.35 -2.72 -1.99
N CYS A 88 0.58 -3.49 -1.45
CA CYS A 88 2.01 -3.44 -1.76
C CYS A 88 2.36 -3.43 -3.27
N PRO A 89 1.80 -4.30 -4.13
CA PRO A 89 2.39 -4.47 -5.46
C PRO A 89 2.07 -3.34 -6.45
N VAL A 90 1.11 -2.47 -6.13
CA VAL A 90 0.81 -1.25 -6.88
C VAL A 90 1.17 0.03 -6.12
N GLU A 91 1.91 -0.08 -5.02
CA GLU A 91 2.38 1.05 -4.25
C GLU A 91 3.26 1.98 -5.11
N GLY A 92 2.93 3.27 -5.11
CA GLY A 92 3.58 4.32 -5.89
C GLY A 92 3.13 4.40 -7.36
N TYR A 93 2.27 3.50 -7.83
CA TYR A 93 1.63 3.63 -9.14
C TYR A 93 0.52 4.69 -9.05
N ARG A 94 0.24 5.40 -10.13
CA ARG A 94 -1.00 6.18 -10.26
C ARG A 94 -2.07 5.29 -10.87
N TRP A 95 -3.34 5.59 -10.61
CA TRP A 95 -4.46 4.87 -11.24
C TRP A 95 -4.31 4.74 -12.76
N LYS A 96 -3.87 5.79 -13.50
CA LYS A 96 -3.64 5.71 -14.96
C LYS A 96 -2.61 4.65 -15.35
N GLN A 97 -1.62 4.43 -14.48
CA GLN A 97 -0.61 3.39 -14.71
C GLN A 97 -1.20 2.01 -14.45
N ILE A 98 -2.02 1.86 -13.40
CA ILE A 98 -2.74 0.63 -13.07
C ILE A 98 -3.72 0.28 -14.19
N ALA A 99 -4.61 1.21 -14.57
CA ALA A 99 -5.60 1.01 -15.64
C ALA A 99 -4.98 0.67 -17.01
N LYS A 100 -3.75 1.14 -17.28
CA LYS A 100 -3.04 0.75 -18.50
C LYS A 100 -2.65 -0.74 -18.53
N TYR A 101 -2.44 -1.35 -17.36
CA TYR A 101 -2.22 -2.79 -17.25
C TYR A 101 -3.51 -3.55 -17.51
N ASP A 102 -4.61 -3.07 -16.92
CA ASP A 102 -5.95 -3.64 -17.07
C ASP A 102 -6.33 -3.73 -18.54
N LEU A 103 -6.40 -2.58 -19.23
CA LEU A 103 -6.83 -2.49 -20.63
C LEU A 103 -6.01 -3.35 -21.60
N LYS A 104 -4.73 -3.59 -21.31
CA LYS A 104 -3.84 -4.31 -22.22
C LYS A 104 -4.05 -5.83 -22.16
N GLU A 105 -4.30 -6.38 -20.98
CA GLU A 105 -4.59 -7.82 -20.87
C GLU A 105 -6.00 -8.13 -21.36
N ASP A 106 -6.97 -7.26 -21.11
CA ASP A 106 -8.35 -7.45 -21.59
C ASP A 106 -8.41 -7.45 -23.13
N LEU A 107 -7.78 -6.46 -23.76
CA LEU A 107 -7.67 -6.41 -25.22
C LEU A 107 -7.00 -7.66 -25.77
N LYS A 108 -6.00 -8.19 -25.08
CA LYS A 108 -5.24 -9.36 -25.51
C LYS A 108 -6.04 -10.65 -25.33
N GLU A 109 -6.81 -10.81 -24.26
CA GLU A 109 -7.69 -11.96 -24.05
C GLU A 109 -8.87 -11.94 -25.01
N ASN A 110 -9.58 -10.80 -25.12
CA ASN A 110 -10.70 -10.65 -26.05
C ASN A 110 -10.24 -10.90 -27.49
N LEU A 111 -9.11 -10.30 -27.93
CA LEU A 111 -8.55 -10.61 -29.25
C LEU A 111 -8.20 -12.09 -29.41
N LYS A 112 -7.80 -12.80 -28.36
CA LYS A 112 -7.45 -14.23 -28.45
C LYS A 112 -8.68 -15.12 -28.50
N GLU A 113 -9.75 -14.74 -27.82
CA GLU A 113 -11.04 -15.43 -27.85
C GLU A 113 -11.75 -15.16 -29.16
N ASP A 114 -11.86 -13.89 -29.57
CA ASP A 114 -12.41 -13.48 -30.87
C ASP A 114 -11.64 -14.16 -32.01
N LEU A 115 -10.30 -14.12 -32.02
CA LEU A 115 -9.52 -14.83 -33.05
C LEU A 115 -9.70 -16.34 -32.99
N LYS A 116 -9.92 -16.96 -31.82
CA LYS A 116 -10.17 -18.41 -31.73
C LYS A 116 -11.57 -18.77 -32.20
N GLU A 117 -12.55 -17.93 -31.90
CA GLU A 117 -13.94 -18.14 -32.24
C GLU A 117 -14.17 -17.85 -33.72
N ASP A 118 -13.67 -16.73 -34.23
CA ASP A 118 -13.64 -16.39 -35.65
C ASP A 118 -12.80 -17.40 -36.43
N SER A 119 -11.59 -17.78 -35.99
CA SER A 119 -10.83 -18.82 -36.73
C SER A 119 -11.55 -20.17 -36.71
N LYS A 120 -12.26 -20.54 -35.63
CA LYS A 120 -13.05 -21.79 -35.59
C LYS A 120 -14.31 -21.69 -36.43
N LYS A 121 -14.93 -20.51 -36.48
CA LYS A 121 -16.14 -20.22 -37.25
C LYS A 121 -15.79 -20.15 -38.72
N ASP A 122 -14.78 -19.39 -39.12
CA ASP A 122 -14.20 -19.37 -40.46
C ASP A 122 -13.66 -20.73 -40.87
N LEU A 123 -13.02 -21.52 -39.99
CA LEU A 123 -12.66 -22.91 -40.36
C LEU A 123 -13.88 -23.80 -40.54
N LYS A 124 -14.97 -23.62 -39.77
CA LYS A 124 -16.22 -24.40 -39.92
C LYS A 124 -17.07 -23.93 -41.09
N GLU A 125 -17.09 -22.64 -41.36
CA GLU A 125 -17.78 -21.99 -42.47
C GLU A 125 -16.99 -22.26 -43.73
N ASN A 126 -15.69 -21.99 -43.82
CA ASN A 126 -14.88 -22.34 -45.00
C ASN A 126 -14.77 -23.87 -45.22
N LEU A 127 -14.71 -24.76 -44.22
CA LEU A 127 -14.81 -26.21 -44.53
C LEU A 127 -16.20 -26.60 -45.05
N ASN A 128 -17.28 -25.94 -44.60
CA ASN A 128 -18.62 -26.25 -45.07
C ASN A 128 -18.98 -25.51 -46.37
N GLU A 129 -18.35 -24.37 -46.63
CA GLU A 129 -18.52 -23.51 -47.79
C GLU A 129 -17.58 -23.94 -48.89
N ASP A 130 -16.29 -24.25 -48.67
CA ASP A 130 -15.44 -24.87 -49.71
C ASP A 130 -16.02 -26.23 -50.17
N LEU A 131 -16.60 -27.03 -49.26
CA LEU A 131 -17.33 -28.26 -49.62
C LEU A 131 -18.67 -28.01 -50.34
N LYS A 132 -19.25 -26.80 -50.23
CA LYS A 132 -20.52 -26.42 -50.87
C LYS A 132 -20.36 -25.49 -52.08
N GLU A 133 -19.25 -24.77 -52.21
CA GLU A 133 -18.95 -23.70 -53.18
C GLU A 133 -18.02 -24.19 -54.28
N ASP A 134 -17.14 -25.19 -54.07
CA ASP A 134 -16.60 -26.00 -55.18
C ASP A 134 -17.74 -26.72 -55.94
N LEU A 135 -18.93 -26.81 -55.32
CA LEU A 135 -20.16 -27.33 -55.91
C LEU A 135 -21.12 -26.24 -56.43
N LYS A 136 -20.90 -24.94 -56.15
CA LYS A 136 -21.87 -23.88 -56.46
C LYS A 136 -21.35 -22.59 -57.08
N GLU A 137 -20.05 -22.31 -57.10
CA GLU A 137 -19.53 -21.05 -57.65
C GLU A 137 -18.61 -21.19 -58.87
N ASP A 138 -19.00 -22.10 -59.77
CA ASP A 138 -18.96 -21.86 -61.23
C ASP A 138 -20.01 -20.81 -61.68
N LEU A 139 -20.67 -20.10 -60.74
CA LEU A 139 -21.79 -19.20 -61.02
C LEU A 139 -21.70 -17.88 -60.23
N LYS A 140 -21.12 -16.88 -60.93
CA LYS A 140 -21.43 -15.42 -60.89
C LYS A 140 -20.71 -14.59 -59.82
N LYS A 141 -19.60 -13.92 -60.15
CA LYS A 141 -19.49 -12.57 -60.78
C LYS A 141 -20.10 -11.37 -60.02
N ASP A 142 -19.17 -10.53 -59.58
CA ASP A 142 -19.06 -9.07 -59.76
C ASP A 142 -20.02 -8.09 -59.05
N SER A 143 -19.36 -7.17 -58.31
CA SER A 143 -19.52 -5.69 -58.26
C SER A 143 -19.82 -5.14 -56.84
N LYS A 144 -18.85 -4.51 -56.16
CA LYS A 144 -18.38 -3.10 -56.19
C LYS A 144 -19.36 -2.02 -55.67
N LYS A 145 -18.99 -1.50 -54.49
CA LYS A 145 -18.57 -0.10 -54.17
C LYS A 145 -19.56 0.97 -53.64
N ASP A 146 -19.00 1.71 -52.67
CA ASP A 146 -19.15 3.14 -52.30
C ASP A 146 -20.46 3.53 -51.55
N SER A 147 -20.53 4.45 -50.57
CA SER A 147 -19.75 5.63 -50.25
C SER A 147 -20.00 6.17 -48.81
N LYS A 148 -19.12 7.08 -48.39
CA LYS A 148 -19.03 7.85 -47.13
C LYS A 148 -20.09 8.98 -47.00
N LYS A 149 -20.42 9.44 -45.77
CA LYS A 149 -19.95 10.74 -45.21
C LYS A 149 -20.61 11.20 -43.89
N ASP A 150 -19.75 11.82 -43.08
CA ASP A 150 -19.88 12.99 -42.19
C ASP A 150 -21.15 13.25 -41.36
N ASN A 151 -20.96 13.50 -40.06
CA ASN A 151 -21.20 14.87 -39.59
C ASN A 151 -20.47 15.23 -38.29
N SER A 152 -20.00 16.47 -38.28
CA SER A 152 -19.25 17.14 -37.22
C SER A 152 -20.17 17.65 -36.11
N TRP A 153 -19.71 17.61 -34.86
CA TRP A 153 -20.31 18.42 -33.80
C TRP A 153 -19.21 19.05 -32.93
N LYS A 154 -19.27 20.39 -32.82
CA LYS A 154 -18.45 21.25 -31.96
C LYS A 154 -19.38 21.84 -30.90
N GLY A 155 -18.93 21.88 -29.66
CA GLY A 155 -19.41 22.83 -28.67
C GLY A 155 -19.39 22.31 -27.25
N GLU A 156 -18.36 22.68 -26.50
CA GLU A 156 -18.43 23.53 -25.29
C GLU A 156 -17.32 23.17 -24.30
N LYS A 157 -16.49 24.17 -24.00
CA LYS A 157 -15.43 24.13 -23.01
C LYS A 157 -15.88 24.99 -21.84
N ASN A 158 -16.14 24.36 -20.69
CA ASN A 158 -15.98 24.97 -19.37
C ASN A 158 -16.01 23.90 -18.27
N SER A 159 -14.85 23.30 -17.99
CA SER A 159 -14.53 22.87 -16.63
C SER A 159 -13.03 23.05 -16.41
N PHE A 160 -12.68 23.79 -15.36
CA PHE A 160 -11.30 23.93 -14.89
C PHE A 160 -10.98 22.70 -14.06
N TYR A 161 -10.83 21.57 -14.74
CA TYR A 161 -10.57 20.24 -14.22
C TYR A 161 -9.44 19.63 -15.05
N ASP A 162 -8.68 18.68 -14.51
CA ASP A 162 -8.06 17.66 -15.37
C ASP A 162 -9.24 16.82 -15.89
N PRO A 163 -9.67 16.95 -17.16
CA PRO A 163 -10.88 16.29 -17.65
C PRO A 163 -10.80 14.76 -17.60
N ASP A 164 -9.59 14.22 -17.39
CA ASP A 164 -9.34 12.80 -17.27
C ASP A 164 -9.75 12.18 -15.92
N TYR A 165 -10.19 12.97 -14.93
CA TYR A 165 -10.62 12.45 -13.62
C TYR A 165 -12.13 12.21 -13.48
N SER A 166 -12.95 12.71 -14.41
CA SER A 166 -14.34 12.26 -14.46
C SER A 166 -14.36 10.86 -15.07
N LEU A 167 -14.32 9.86 -14.19
CA LEU A 167 -14.74 8.51 -14.54
C LEU A 167 -16.22 8.63 -14.92
N GLY A 168 -16.48 8.81 -16.22
CA GLY A 168 -17.78 8.44 -16.74
C GLY A 168 -18.04 6.98 -16.36
N ASN A 169 -19.30 6.61 -16.18
CA ASN A 169 -19.76 5.24 -15.89
C ASN A 169 -19.29 4.14 -16.87
N SER A 170 -18.30 4.40 -17.73
CA SER A 170 -17.60 3.39 -18.53
C SER A 170 -16.77 2.50 -17.60
N GLY A 171 -17.40 1.42 -17.13
CA GLY A 171 -16.82 0.44 -16.23
C GLY A 171 -15.46 -0.07 -16.68
N LEU A 172 -14.42 0.35 -15.96
CA LEU A 172 -13.13 -0.35 -15.92
C LEU A 172 -13.32 -1.64 -15.11
N LYS A 173 -13.95 -2.63 -15.76
CA LYS A 173 -14.06 -4.04 -15.38
C LYS A 173 -13.14 -4.76 -16.36
N PRO A 174 -11.98 -5.35 -15.97
CA PRO A 174 -12.03 -6.60 -15.21
C PRO A 174 -10.74 -7.02 -14.44
N TYR A 175 -9.63 -6.26 -14.44
CA TYR A 175 -8.34 -6.83 -13.98
C TYR A 175 -8.32 -7.28 -12.53
N PHE A 176 -9.01 -6.54 -11.66
CA PHE A 176 -9.19 -6.96 -10.27
C PHE A 176 -10.40 -7.88 -10.04
N LYS A 177 -11.31 -8.04 -11.01
CA LYS A 177 -12.36 -9.08 -10.94
C LYS A 177 -11.68 -10.45 -10.96
N ASP A 178 -10.62 -10.54 -11.74
CA ASP A 178 -9.76 -11.71 -11.85
C ASP A 178 -8.64 -11.76 -10.82
N PHE A 179 -8.40 -10.73 -10.00
CA PHE A 179 -7.33 -10.79 -9.01
C PHE A 179 -7.49 -11.96 -8.02
N PHE A 180 -8.73 -12.23 -7.61
CA PHE A 180 -9.05 -13.37 -6.74
C PHE A 180 -9.19 -14.69 -7.51
N GLN A 181 -9.54 -14.65 -8.81
CA GLN A 181 -9.79 -15.84 -9.64
C GLN A 181 -8.54 -16.33 -10.42
N LYS A 182 -7.79 -15.41 -11.02
CA LYS A 182 -6.57 -15.62 -11.80
C LYS A 182 -5.27 -15.38 -11.01
N GLY A 183 -5.35 -14.73 -9.83
CA GLY A 183 -4.20 -14.44 -8.98
C GLY A 183 -3.60 -13.05 -9.16
N PHE A 184 -2.57 -12.73 -8.37
CA PHE A 184 -1.74 -11.57 -8.64
C PHE A 184 -1.20 -11.64 -10.07
N PRO A 185 -1.12 -10.51 -10.81
CA PRO A 185 -0.29 -10.47 -12.00
C PRO A 185 1.07 -11.08 -11.66
N PRO A 186 1.57 -12.05 -12.46
CA PRO A 186 2.89 -12.60 -12.24
C PRO A 186 3.84 -11.43 -12.03
N LEU A 187 4.63 -11.44 -10.96
CA LEU A 187 5.58 -10.34 -10.68
C LEU A 187 6.37 -10.02 -11.94
N ASP A 188 6.75 -11.04 -12.71
CA ASP A 188 7.32 -10.94 -14.05
C ASP A 188 6.64 -9.88 -14.96
N HIS A 189 5.30 -9.81 -15.00
CA HIS A 189 4.56 -8.83 -15.80
C HIS A 189 4.69 -7.39 -15.28
N LEU A 190 4.61 -7.19 -13.96
CA LEU A 190 4.85 -5.89 -13.34
C LEU A 190 6.31 -5.45 -13.55
N TYR A 191 7.26 -6.38 -13.51
CA TYR A 191 8.68 -6.12 -13.71
C TYR A 191 9.06 -5.82 -15.17
N GLN A 192 8.44 -6.50 -16.14
CA GLN A 192 8.70 -6.27 -17.57
C GLN A 192 8.25 -4.89 -18.05
N ASN A 193 7.16 -4.39 -17.47
CA ASN A 193 6.51 -3.17 -17.92
C ASN A 193 6.72 -1.98 -16.96
N GLY A 194 6.95 -2.25 -15.67
CA GLY A 194 7.26 -1.26 -14.66
C GLY A 194 8.68 -0.70 -14.84
N GLY A 195 8.80 0.62 -14.94
CA GLY A 195 10.11 1.28 -14.84
C GLY A 195 10.87 0.90 -13.55
N PHE A 196 12.20 1.01 -13.57
CA PHE A 196 13.09 0.57 -12.48
C PHE A 196 12.79 1.14 -11.08
N GLY A 197 12.10 2.30 -11.01
CA GLY A 197 11.65 2.85 -9.73
C GLY A 197 10.61 1.97 -9.03
N LEU A 198 9.81 1.24 -9.81
CA LEU A 198 8.71 0.40 -9.34
C LEU A 198 9.24 -0.94 -8.79
N ILE A 199 10.28 -1.49 -9.41
CA ILE A 199 11.01 -2.68 -8.91
C ILE A 199 11.49 -2.53 -7.45
N ARG A 200 11.83 -1.31 -7.03
CA ARG A 200 12.28 -1.08 -5.65
C ARG A 200 11.16 -1.30 -4.63
N LYS A 201 9.92 -1.04 -5.04
CA LYS A 201 8.73 -1.12 -4.18
C LYS A 201 8.03 -2.47 -4.26
N THR A 202 8.09 -3.16 -5.40
CA THR A 202 7.50 -4.51 -5.54
C THR A 202 8.09 -5.49 -4.54
N ARG A 203 7.22 -6.17 -3.78
CA ARG A 203 7.58 -7.17 -2.77
C ARG A 203 7.26 -8.59 -3.25
N PRO A 204 7.90 -9.63 -2.67
CA PRO A 204 7.43 -11.00 -2.83
C PRO A 204 5.95 -11.11 -2.50
N PHE A 205 5.23 -11.90 -3.28
CA PHE A 205 3.79 -12.10 -3.07
C PHE A 205 3.50 -12.61 -1.65
N GLY A 206 2.49 -12.06 -0.97
CA GLY A 206 2.12 -12.47 0.38
C GLY A 206 3.02 -11.92 1.51
N LEU A 207 4.12 -11.24 1.17
CA LEU A 207 5.02 -10.66 2.18
C LEU A 207 4.59 -9.23 2.53
N TYR A 208 4.33 -8.99 3.82
CA TYR A 208 3.96 -7.69 4.36
C TYR A 208 5.12 -6.66 4.36
N SER A 209 4.79 -5.37 4.46
CA SER A 209 5.71 -4.23 4.43
C SER A 209 6.21 -3.79 5.82
N ASP A 210 6.70 -2.55 5.93
CA ASP A 210 6.95 -1.92 7.22
C ASP A 210 5.67 -1.70 8.04
N ASP A 211 4.49 -1.67 7.44
CA ASP A 211 3.24 -1.41 8.14
C ASP A 211 2.98 -2.48 9.19
N THR A 212 2.88 -3.72 8.72
CA THR A 212 2.69 -4.90 9.58
C THR A 212 3.92 -5.17 10.44
N GLN A 213 5.12 -4.96 9.90
CA GLN A 213 6.35 -5.14 10.67
C GLN A 213 6.42 -4.22 11.89
N GLN A 214 6.10 -2.92 11.72
CA GLN A 214 6.07 -1.99 12.83
C GLN A 214 4.88 -2.26 13.77
N ALA A 215 3.74 -2.74 13.26
CA ALA A 215 2.62 -3.19 14.10
C ALA A 215 3.05 -4.32 15.04
N LEU A 216 3.73 -5.35 14.52
CA LEU A 216 4.27 -6.45 15.30
C LEU A 216 5.26 -5.99 16.37
N GLY A 217 6.23 -5.15 16.00
CA GLY A 217 7.20 -4.61 16.95
C GLY A 217 6.51 -3.82 18.07
N LEU A 218 5.53 -2.98 17.72
CA LEU A 218 4.80 -2.18 18.69
C LEU A 218 3.94 -3.04 19.64
N ILE A 219 3.24 -4.06 19.11
CA ILE A 219 2.51 -5.04 19.91
C ILE A 219 3.46 -5.79 20.85
N ASN A 220 4.60 -6.25 20.35
CA ASN A 220 5.59 -6.98 21.14
C ASN A 220 6.11 -6.13 22.31
N SER A 221 6.44 -4.85 22.07
CA SER A 221 6.83 -3.92 23.13
C SER A 221 5.75 -3.77 24.20
N PHE A 222 4.48 -3.71 23.79
CA PHE A 222 3.37 -3.56 24.73
C PHE A 222 3.10 -4.83 25.55
N LEU A 223 3.06 -6.01 24.92
CA LEU A 223 2.89 -7.28 25.62
C LEU A 223 4.07 -7.55 26.57
N SER A 224 5.28 -7.16 26.17
CA SER A 224 6.46 -7.20 27.04
C SER A 224 6.28 -6.34 28.30
N TRP A 225 5.83 -5.10 28.14
CA TRP A 225 5.52 -4.21 29.26
C TRP A 225 4.50 -4.84 30.20
N LYS A 226 3.36 -5.32 29.68
CA LYS A 226 2.32 -5.93 30.52
C LYS A 226 2.80 -7.17 31.26
N ASN A 227 3.68 -7.96 30.64
CA ASN A 227 4.28 -9.12 31.30
C ASN A 227 5.23 -8.69 32.43
N GLU A 228 6.06 -7.67 32.21
CA GLU A 228 6.94 -7.11 33.25
C GLU A 228 6.15 -6.51 34.42
N SER A 229 5.04 -5.83 34.13
CA SER A 229 4.13 -5.24 35.12
C SER A 229 3.52 -6.22 36.11
N LYS A 230 3.50 -7.52 35.79
CA LYS A 230 3.04 -8.57 36.73
C LYS A 230 4.08 -8.95 37.78
N SER A 231 5.35 -8.60 37.56
CA SER A 231 6.49 -9.14 38.33
C SER A 231 7.41 -8.09 38.95
N LYS A 232 7.36 -6.84 38.48
CA LYS A 232 8.24 -5.75 38.90
C LYS A 232 7.46 -4.62 39.56
N SER A 233 8.15 -3.78 40.34
CA SER A 233 7.57 -2.55 40.86
C SER A 233 7.38 -1.52 39.73
N GLU A 234 6.37 -0.64 39.84
CA GLU A 234 6.08 0.39 38.82
C GLU A 234 7.29 1.27 38.49
N LYS A 235 8.18 1.51 39.48
CA LYS A 235 9.39 2.33 39.30
C LYS A 235 10.46 1.66 38.44
N ASP A 236 10.44 0.33 38.36
CA ASP A 236 11.45 -0.46 37.65
C ASP A 236 10.98 -0.91 36.25
N ILE A 237 9.74 -0.60 35.90
CA ILE A 237 9.12 -1.02 34.64
C ILE A 237 9.28 0.09 33.61
N LYS A 238 9.93 -0.25 32.51
CA LYS A 238 9.98 0.62 31.33
C LYS A 238 8.59 0.77 30.76
N LYS A 239 8.21 2.00 30.41
CA LYS A 239 6.91 2.28 29.79
C LYS A 239 6.87 1.71 28.37
N PRO A 240 5.68 1.40 27.80
CA PRO A 240 5.58 0.85 26.45
C PRO A 240 6.30 1.64 25.36
N TYR A 241 6.26 2.98 25.42
CA TYR A 241 6.94 3.83 24.45
C TYR A 241 8.48 3.76 24.55
N GLU A 242 9.02 3.41 25.73
CA GLU A 242 10.46 3.23 25.95
C GLU A 242 10.93 1.90 25.37
N LEU A 243 10.18 0.83 25.63
CA LEU A 243 10.40 -0.47 25.00
C LEU A 243 10.27 -0.40 23.48
N TRP A 244 9.34 0.41 22.96
CA TRP A 244 9.20 0.66 21.53
C TRP A 244 10.41 1.41 20.96
N GLY A 245 10.87 2.46 21.63
CA GLY A 245 12.10 3.18 21.26
C GLY A 245 13.33 2.26 21.24
N GLU A 246 13.48 1.39 22.24
CA GLU A 246 14.56 0.40 22.30
C GLU A 246 14.48 -0.63 21.18
N LEU A 247 13.28 -1.13 20.86
CA LEU A 247 13.07 -2.07 19.78
C LEU A 247 13.41 -1.43 18.41
N ILE A 248 13.05 -0.15 18.19
CA ILE A 248 13.46 0.61 16.99
C ILE A 248 14.99 0.61 16.84
N VAL A 249 15.72 0.94 17.90
CA VAL A 249 17.19 0.98 17.90
C VAL A 249 17.78 -0.39 17.59
N LYS A 250 17.32 -1.42 18.31
CA LYS A 250 17.80 -2.80 18.08
C LYS A 250 17.46 -3.30 16.68
N GLY A 251 16.30 -2.97 16.13
CA GLY A 251 15.97 -3.34 14.77
C GLY A 251 16.86 -2.67 13.73
N TRP A 252 17.39 -1.47 14.03
CA TRP A 252 18.39 -0.82 13.20
C TRP A 252 19.72 -1.58 13.23
N GLU A 253 20.17 -1.99 14.42
CA GLU A 253 21.37 -2.80 14.64
C GLU A 253 21.29 -4.15 13.89
N HIS A 254 20.11 -4.78 13.94
CA HIS A 254 19.84 -6.07 13.29
C HIS A 254 19.52 -5.95 11.80
N LYS A 255 19.47 -4.74 11.22
CA LYS A 255 19.01 -4.50 9.84
C LYS A 255 17.62 -5.11 9.57
N ALA A 256 16.78 -5.16 10.60
CA ALA A 256 15.46 -5.77 10.56
C ALA A 256 14.45 -4.93 9.78
N TRP A 257 14.59 -3.60 9.76
CA TRP A 257 13.62 -2.71 9.13
C TRP A 257 13.72 -2.71 7.60
N ARG A 258 12.59 -2.92 6.91
CA ARG A 258 12.46 -2.89 5.45
C ARG A 258 11.40 -1.88 5.02
N GLY A 259 11.48 -1.30 3.83
CA GLY A 259 10.43 -0.40 3.30
C GLY A 259 10.29 0.97 3.95
N ILE A 260 10.87 1.16 5.13
CA ILE A 260 10.65 2.33 5.99
C ILE A 260 10.72 3.71 5.31
N GLY A 261 9.71 4.52 5.61
CA GLY A 261 9.64 5.92 5.20
C GLY A 261 10.75 6.81 5.81
N GLY A 262 10.97 7.96 5.18
CA GLY A 262 12.00 8.92 5.61
C GLY A 262 11.76 9.49 7.02
N ASN A 263 10.50 9.63 7.43
CA ASN A 263 10.10 10.10 8.76
C ASN A 263 10.47 9.10 9.86
N PHE A 264 10.12 7.83 9.66
CA PHE A 264 10.53 6.75 10.56
C PHE A 264 12.05 6.62 10.61
N THR A 265 12.73 6.72 9.47
CA THR A 265 14.20 6.71 9.39
C THR A 265 14.81 7.82 10.24
N LEU A 266 14.28 9.04 10.16
CA LEU A 266 14.76 10.18 10.96
C LEU A 266 14.58 9.93 12.46
N ALA A 267 13.41 9.46 12.89
CA ALA A 267 13.15 9.15 14.29
C ALA A 267 14.07 8.01 14.80
N SER A 268 14.23 6.96 14.00
CA SER A 268 15.12 5.82 14.30
C SER A 268 16.57 6.27 14.44
N GLN A 269 17.05 7.14 13.55
CA GLN A 269 18.41 7.67 13.61
C GLN A 269 18.64 8.51 14.87
N ARG A 270 17.67 9.35 15.26
CA ARG A 270 17.76 10.15 16.50
C ARG A 270 17.88 9.28 17.75
N LEU A 271 17.14 8.17 17.80
CA LEU A 271 17.22 7.18 18.86
C LEU A 271 18.56 6.43 18.84
N TYR A 272 18.95 5.91 17.67
CA TYR A 272 20.17 5.12 17.49
C TYR A 272 21.44 5.92 17.85
N GLU A 273 21.51 7.18 17.42
CA GLU A 273 22.63 8.07 17.75
C GLU A 273 22.58 8.59 19.20
N LYS A 274 21.56 8.21 19.97
CA LYS A 274 21.30 8.66 21.36
C LYS A 274 21.26 10.19 21.49
N THR A 275 20.84 10.88 20.42
CA THR A 275 20.73 12.34 20.41
C THR A 275 19.41 12.81 21.01
N HIS A 276 18.39 11.95 21.03
CA HIS A 276 17.06 12.24 21.55
C HIS A 276 16.54 11.06 22.36
N THR A 277 15.75 11.35 23.39
CA THR A 277 14.93 10.34 24.09
C THR A 277 13.73 9.92 23.22
N PRO A 278 13.04 8.81 23.54
CA PRO A 278 11.77 8.45 22.88
C PRO A 278 10.73 9.57 22.81
N LYS A 279 10.68 10.45 23.83
CA LYS A 279 9.76 11.59 23.86
C LYS A 279 10.11 12.70 22.85
N GLN A 280 11.35 12.71 22.39
CA GLN A 280 11.92 13.78 21.56
C GLN A 280 12.26 13.30 20.14
N SER A 281 12.29 11.99 19.91
CA SER A 281 12.75 11.39 18.65
C SER A 281 11.79 11.60 17.49
N GLY A 282 10.49 11.73 17.76
CA GLY A 282 9.46 11.80 16.73
C GLY A 282 9.74 12.83 15.65
N SER A 283 9.53 12.43 14.39
CA SER A 283 9.66 13.33 13.26
C SER A 283 8.50 14.34 13.26
N PRO A 284 8.75 15.62 12.98
CA PRO A 284 7.69 16.61 12.81
C PRO A 284 7.09 16.41 11.42
N SER A 285 6.30 15.34 11.27
CA SER A 285 5.59 15.00 10.04
C SER A 285 4.18 14.48 10.34
N SER A 286 3.22 14.92 9.54
CA SER A 286 1.88 14.33 9.39
C SER A 286 1.83 13.17 8.37
N GLY A 287 2.95 12.47 8.19
CA GLY A 287 3.01 11.28 7.34
C GLY A 287 2.15 10.14 7.90
N ILE A 288 1.53 9.37 7.02
CA ILE A 288 0.58 8.31 7.34
C ILE A 288 1.19 7.13 8.10
N GLY A 289 2.51 7.05 8.16
CA GLY A 289 3.21 5.99 8.88
C GLY A 289 2.99 5.99 10.40
N SER A 290 2.35 7.01 10.97
CA SER A 290 1.81 6.96 12.34
C SER A 290 0.67 5.94 12.47
N CYS A 291 -0.19 5.87 11.47
CA CYS A 291 -1.46 5.16 11.48
C CYS A 291 -1.33 3.68 11.08
N MET A 292 -0.41 3.40 10.16
CA MET A 292 -0.28 2.09 9.49
C MET A 292 -0.04 0.91 10.45
N LYS A 293 0.38 1.18 11.69
CA LYS A 293 0.78 0.20 12.69
C LYS A 293 -0.10 0.13 13.92
N ILE A 294 -0.99 1.11 14.12
CA ILE A 294 -1.62 1.33 15.43
C ILE A 294 -2.96 0.61 15.56
N GLY A 295 -3.60 0.23 14.46
CA GLY A 295 -4.96 -0.31 14.48
C GLY A 295 -5.21 -1.41 15.53
N PRO A 296 -4.39 -2.47 15.60
CA PRO A 296 -4.56 -3.56 16.57
C PRO A 296 -4.58 -3.11 18.04
N PHE A 297 -4.03 -1.93 18.38
CA PHE A 297 -4.08 -1.40 19.75
C PHE A 297 -5.52 -1.22 20.26
N GLY A 298 -6.51 -1.10 19.38
CA GLY A 298 -7.91 -1.06 19.79
C GLY A 298 -8.36 -2.30 20.57
N ALA A 299 -7.68 -3.44 20.43
CA ALA A 299 -7.98 -4.66 21.18
C ALA A 299 -7.34 -4.72 22.58
N LEU A 300 -6.36 -3.86 22.90
CA LEU A 300 -5.54 -3.98 24.11
C LEU A 300 -6.24 -3.59 25.42
N PHE A 301 -7.28 -2.77 25.30
CA PHE A 301 -7.95 -2.10 26.41
C PHE A 301 -9.45 -2.37 26.30
N PRO A 302 -9.91 -3.57 26.72
CA PRO A 302 -11.35 -3.83 26.82
C PRO A 302 -11.97 -2.80 27.77
N PRO A 303 -13.17 -2.28 27.48
CA PRO A 303 -13.89 -1.45 28.44
C PRO A 303 -14.08 -2.26 29.72
N SER A 304 -13.58 -1.74 30.84
CA SER A 304 -13.72 -2.43 32.11
C SER A 304 -15.16 -2.32 32.59
N LEU A 305 -15.70 -3.41 33.15
CA LEU A 305 -17.06 -3.42 33.71
C LEU A 305 -17.23 -2.42 34.86
N GLU A 306 -16.15 -2.12 35.57
CA GLU A 306 -16.17 -1.26 36.76
C GLU A 306 -15.90 0.22 36.43
N ASN A 307 -15.14 0.52 35.37
CA ASN A 307 -14.79 1.90 35.00
C ASN A 307 -14.33 2.04 33.54
N GLU A 308 -15.28 2.27 32.63
CA GLU A 308 -15.02 2.51 31.21
C GLU A 308 -14.01 3.65 30.98
N ASN A 309 -14.06 4.70 31.81
CA ASN A 309 -13.20 5.87 31.69
C ASN A 309 -11.71 5.55 31.90
N ILE A 310 -11.37 4.61 32.78
CA ILE A 310 -9.96 4.25 33.05
C ILE A 310 -9.35 3.59 31.82
N SER A 311 -9.99 2.54 31.30
CA SER A 311 -9.52 1.81 30.12
C SER A 311 -9.36 2.74 28.91
N HIS A 312 -10.32 3.66 28.73
CA HIS A 312 -10.27 4.64 27.67
C HIS A 312 -9.15 5.68 27.84
N ASN A 313 -8.86 6.13 29.07
CA ASN A 313 -7.75 7.04 29.34
C ASN A 313 -6.38 6.37 29.13
N GLU A 314 -6.23 5.10 29.49
CA GLU A 314 -5.02 4.32 29.20
C GLU A 314 -4.81 4.16 27.69
N LEU A 315 -5.88 3.84 26.95
CA LEU A 315 -5.86 3.75 25.49
C LEU A 315 -5.35 5.06 24.86
N LYS A 316 -5.97 6.20 25.20
CA LYS A 316 -5.56 7.53 24.76
C LYS A 316 -4.09 7.78 25.03
N ARG A 317 -3.67 7.55 26.27
CA ARG A 317 -2.28 7.75 26.72
C ARG A 317 -1.31 6.90 25.88
N HIS A 318 -1.54 5.60 25.75
CA HIS A 318 -0.60 4.72 25.07
C HIS A 318 -0.54 4.94 23.56
N VAL A 319 -1.66 5.30 22.93
CA VAL A 319 -1.67 5.71 21.52
C VAL A 319 -0.81 6.96 21.32
N PHE A 320 -1.04 8.01 22.13
CA PHE A 320 -0.24 9.24 22.05
C PHE A 320 1.26 8.93 22.20
N GLU A 321 1.63 8.24 23.28
CA GLU A 321 3.02 8.00 23.64
C GLU A 321 3.75 7.18 22.57
N CYS A 322 3.14 6.11 22.07
CA CYS A 322 3.78 5.22 21.09
C CYS A 322 3.90 5.83 19.70
N VAL A 323 2.87 6.57 19.25
CA VAL A 323 2.90 7.26 17.95
C VAL A 323 3.94 8.38 17.98
N ALA A 324 3.97 9.18 19.05
CA ALA A 324 4.86 10.32 19.23
C ALA A 324 6.35 9.95 19.21
N VAL A 325 6.73 8.69 19.48
CA VAL A 325 8.12 8.20 19.29
C VAL A 325 8.60 8.37 17.85
N THR A 326 7.71 8.23 16.87
CA THR A 326 8.07 8.25 15.43
C THR A 326 7.50 9.46 14.68
N HIS A 327 6.33 9.94 15.09
CA HIS A 327 5.60 11.04 14.44
C HIS A 327 5.08 11.98 15.52
N SER A 328 5.68 13.16 15.64
CA SER A 328 5.41 14.08 16.73
C SER A 328 4.48 15.23 16.32
N THR A 329 3.55 15.02 15.39
CA THR A 329 2.54 16.04 15.05
C THR A 329 1.22 15.72 15.71
N LEU A 330 0.48 16.76 16.13
CA LEU A 330 -0.86 16.61 16.68
C LEU A 330 -1.77 15.85 15.71
N VAL A 331 -1.74 16.23 14.43
CA VAL A 331 -2.53 15.61 13.38
C VAL A 331 -2.27 14.10 13.30
N ALA A 332 -1.01 13.65 13.36
CA ALA A 332 -0.64 12.24 13.29
C ALA A 332 -1.11 11.43 14.52
N VAL A 333 -0.96 11.97 15.73
CA VAL A 333 -1.43 11.27 16.95
C VAL A 333 -2.96 11.21 17.00
N SER A 334 -3.65 12.26 16.56
CA SER A 334 -5.12 12.35 16.61
C SER A 334 -5.80 11.40 15.64
N ILE A 335 -5.30 11.28 14.41
CA ILE A 335 -5.85 10.30 13.46
C ILE A 335 -5.59 8.86 13.90
N SER A 336 -4.44 8.62 14.56
CA SER A 336 -4.08 7.31 15.08
C SER A 336 -5.02 6.91 16.21
N TYR A 337 -5.36 7.86 17.09
CA TYR A 337 -6.37 7.68 18.12
C TYR A 337 -7.78 7.45 17.55
N ALA A 338 -8.15 8.15 16.47
CA ALA A 338 -9.42 7.92 15.79
C ALA A 338 -9.55 6.46 15.31
N ILE A 339 -8.52 5.96 14.62
CA ILE A 339 -8.46 4.57 14.12
C ILE A 339 -8.60 3.56 15.27
N VAL A 340 -7.83 3.76 16.34
CA VAL A 340 -7.86 2.88 17.52
C VAL A 340 -9.23 2.91 18.20
N SER A 341 -9.85 4.07 18.30
CA SER A 341 -11.19 4.23 18.89
C SER A 341 -12.28 3.53 18.06
N ILE A 342 -12.17 3.56 16.72
CA ILE A 342 -13.05 2.83 15.81
C ILE A 342 -12.92 1.32 16.05
N ILE A 343 -11.68 0.81 16.06
CA ILE A 343 -11.41 -0.62 16.24
C ILE A 343 -11.87 -1.09 17.61
N ASN A 344 -11.60 -0.33 18.68
CA ASN A 344 -12.08 -0.63 20.02
C ASN A 344 -13.62 -0.69 20.07
N SER A 345 -14.31 0.24 19.42
CA SER A 345 -15.78 0.26 19.36
C SER A 345 -16.33 -0.99 18.66
N PHE A 346 -15.72 -1.42 17.55
CA PHE A 346 -16.16 -2.64 16.86
C PHE A 346 -15.92 -3.92 17.66
N ILE A 347 -14.79 -3.99 18.38
CA ILE A 347 -14.45 -5.17 19.18
C ILE A 347 -15.37 -5.28 20.40
N PHE A 348 -15.72 -4.17 21.07
CA PHE A 348 -16.29 -4.22 22.42
C PHE A 348 -17.68 -3.61 22.62
N THR A 349 -18.22 -2.79 21.71
CA THR A 349 -19.47 -2.04 22.00
C THR A 349 -20.74 -2.76 21.53
N SER A 350 -20.73 -3.44 20.38
CA SER A 350 -21.90 -4.17 19.89
C SER A 350 -21.52 -5.28 18.92
N ASP A 351 -22.28 -6.38 18.97
CA ASP A 351 -22.27 -7.41 17.91
C ASP A 351 -23.02 -6.94 16.66
N ASP A 352 -23.85 -5.90 16.76
CA ASP A 352 -24.56 -5.30 15.63
C ASP A 352 -23.68 -4.22 14.98
N ASP A 353 -23.23 -4.51 13.76
CA ASP A 353 -22.43 -3.61 12.95
C ASP A 353 -23.07 -2.23 12.74
N ASN A 354 -24.39 -2.17 12.51
CA ASN A 354 -25.07 -0.90 12.27
C ASN A 354 -25.13 -0.04 13.53
N ILE A 355 -25.31 -0.66 14.70
CA ILE A 355 -25.28 0.06 15.98
C ILE A 355 -23.88 0.61 16.23
N ALA A 356 -22.85 -0.23 16.11
CA ALA A 356 -21.45 0.19 16.31
C ALA A 356 -21.06 1.35 15.38
N ARG A 357 -21.37 1.24 14.08
CA ARG A 357 -21.10 2.32 13.11
C ARG A 357 -21.86 3.59 13.42
N SER A 358 -23.14 3.50 13.76
CA SER A 358 -23.96 4.67 14.10
C SER A 358 -23.39 5.41 15.32
N GLN A 359 -22.91 4.67 16.33
CA GLN A 359 -22.24 5.26 17.49
C GLN A 359 -20.89 5.90 17.12
N ILE A 360 -20.09 5.23 16.27
CA ILE A 360 -18.84 5.79 15.75
C ILE A 360 -19.11 7.10 14.99
N TRP A 361 -20.11 7.12 14.10
CA TRP A 361 -20.49 8.30 13.31
C TRP A 361 -20.79 9.51 14.18
N ARG A 362 -21.58 9.29 15.24
CA ARG A 362 -22.03 10.36 16.12
C ARG A 362 -20.94 10.86 17.06
N ASN A 363 -20.15 9.94 17.62
CA ASN A 363 -19.34 10.25 18.79
C ASN A 363 -17.86 10.43 18.47
N LEU A 364 -17.35 9.87 17.37
CA LEU A 364 -15.91 9.88 17.09
C LEU A 364 -15.33 11.29 16.91
N PRO A 365 -15.97 12.24 16.18
CA PRO A 365 -15.40 13.57 16.02
C PRO A 365 -15.19 14.28 17.36
N GLU A 366 -16.17 14.23 18.27
CA GLU A 366 -16.08 14.83 19.60
C GLU A 366 -15.01 14.14 20.47
N LYS A 367 -14.96 12.79 20.45
CA LYS A 367 -13.92 12.03 21.15
C LYS A 367 -12.51 12.43 20.68
N VAL A 368 -12.33 12.63 19.38
CA VAL A 368 -11.04 13.05 18.80
C VAL A 368 -10.73 14.50 19.15
N ALA A 369 -11.72 15.40 19.16
CA ALA A 369 -11.52 16.80 19.54
C ALA A 369 -11.01 16.92 20.98
N LYS A 370 -11.63 16.18 21.91
CA LYS A 370 -11.17 16.11 23.29
C LYS A 370 -9.76 15.53 23.40
N PHE A 371 -9.45 14.49 22.64
CA PHE A 371 -8.11 13.93 22.60
C PHE A 371 -7.07 14.92 22.07
N GLU A 372 -7.40 15.74 21.06
CA GLU A 372 -6.51 16.77 20.52
C GLU A 372 -6.10 17.77 21.62
N GLU A 373 -7.04 18.19 22.47
CA GLU A 373 -6.77 19.08 23.61
C GLU A 373 -5.88 18.40 24.67
N GLU A 374 -6.23 17.18 25.07
CA GLU A 374 -5.48 16.40 26.06
C GLU A 374 -4.05 16.09 25.57
N ALA A 375 -3.88 15.74 24.29
CA ALA A 375 -2.58 15.45 23.68
C ALA A 375 -1.69 16.70 23.64
N LEU A 376 -2.26 17.88 23.38
CA LEU A 376 -1.54 19.15 23.42
C LEU A 376 -1.04 19.48 24.82
N GLU A 377 -1.93 19.39 25.81
CA GLU A 377 -1.59 19.63 27.21
C GLU A 377 -0.52 18.66 27.67
N LYS A 378 -0.70 17.36 27.42
CA LYS A 378 0.28 16.32 27.73
C LYS A 378 1.62 16.58 27.05
N GLY A 379 1.60 16.95 25.77
CA GLY A 379 2.81 17.20 25.01
C GLY A 379 3.66 18.31 25.65
N LYS A 380 3.00 19.40 26.07
CA LYS A 380 3.62 20.53 26.77
C LYS A 380 4.10 20.15 28.17
N ASN A 381 3.27 19.48 28.97
CA ASN A 381 3.53 19.23 30.38
C ASN A 381 4.55 18.11 30.62
N GLU A 382 4.60 17.11 29.74
CA GLU A 382 5.47 15.93 29.90
C GLU A 382 6.74 15.95 29.03
N GLY A 383 7.02 17.08 28.36
CA GLY A 383 8.24 17.29 27.57
C GLY A 383 8.30 16.51 26.25
N TRP A 384 7.15 16.26 25.62
CA TRP A 384 7.13 15.66 24.28
C TRP A 384 7.41 16.73 23.23
N ASN A 385 8.13 16.36 22.18
CA ASN A 385 8.41 17.24 21.04
C ASN A 385 7.21 17.34 20.07
N LEU A 386 6.01 17.60 20.63
CA LEU A 386 4.77 17.65 19.87
C LEU A 386 4.64 18.97 19.11
N VAL A 387 4.48 18.88 17.79
CA VAL A 387 4.30 19.99 16.86
C VAL A 387 2.82 20.13 16.54
N THR A 388 2.29 21.33 16.77
CA THR A 388 0.86 21.66 16.62
C THR A 388 0.54 22.24 15.25
N GLN A 389 1.52 22.89 14.62
CA GLN A 389 1.33 23.59 13.35
C GLN A 389 2.25 22.99 12.29
N GLU A 390 1.67 22.15 11.44
CA GLU A 390 2.21 21.94 10.11
C GLU A 390 1.46 22.81 9.10
N PHE A 391 2.16 23.27 8.06
CA PHE A 391 1.55 23.96 6.92
C PHE A 391 0.75 25.25 7.26
N GLY A 392 1.00 25.87 8.41
CA GLY A 392 0.33 27.10 8.81
C GLY A 392 -1.11 26.90 9.28
N GLN A 393 -1.47 25.69 9.73
CA GLN A 393 -2.76 25.38 10.34
C GLN A 393 -3.14 26.39 11.44
N THR A 394 -4.42 26.74 11.50
CA THR A 394 -5.00 27.69 12.47
C THR A 394 -5.83 27.03 13.56
N SER A 395 -6.26 25.78 13.35
CA SER A 395 -7.02 25.00 14.35
C SER A 395 -6.14 23.87 14.87
N ASN A 396 -6.35 23.54 16.14
CA ASN A 396 -5.81 22.32 16.75
C ASN A 396 -6.73 21.10 16.51
N HIS A 397 -7.90 21.31 15.91
CA HIS A 397 -8.95 20.32 15.74
C HIS A 397 -9.05 19.76 14.31
N VAL A 398 -7.91 19.68 13.62
CA VAL A 398 -7.87 19.37 12.19
C VAL A 398 -8.50 18.01 11.89
N ILE A 399 -8.25 16.99 12.72
CA ILE A 399 -8.77 15.64 12.47
C ILE A 399 -10.24 15.57 12.85
N SER A 400 -10.62 16.05 14.03
CA SER A 400 -12.02 16.01 14.48
C SER A 400 -12.95 16.79 13.57
N GLU A 401 -12.57 18.01 13.14
CA GLU A 401 -13.34 18.81 12.18
C GLU A 401 -13.44 18.13 10.80
N SER A 402 -12.36 17.47 10.36
CA SER A 402 -12.36 16.72 9.10
C SER A 402 -13.26 15.49 9.14
N LEU A 403 -13.23 14.72 10.23
CA LEU A 403 -14.12 13.58 10.43
C LEU A 403 -15.58 14.04 10.45
N LYS A 404 -15.89 15.10 11.22
CA LYS A 404 -17.23 15.69 11.27
C LYS A 404 -17.71 16.10 9.87
N THR A 405 -16.90 16.85 9.13
CA THR A 405 -17.22 17.31 7.79
C THR A 405 -17.51 16.14 6.83
N MET A 406 -16.74 15.06 6.92
CA MET A 406 -16.97 13.87 6.07
C MET A 406 -18.21 13.09 6.49
N PHE A 407 -18.46 12.94 7.80
CA PHE A 407 -19.64 12.24 8.30
C PHE A 407 -20.92 13.00 7.98
N ASP A 408 -20.95 14.32 8.20
CA ASP A 408 -22.08 15.18 7.86
C ASP A 408 -22.36 15.10 6.35
N PHE A 409 -21.31 15.16 5.51
CA PHE A 409 -21.47 15.03 4.06
C PHE A 409 -22.11 13.70 3.64
N ILE A 410 -21.68 12.58 4.21
CA ILE A 410 -22.25 11.26 3.88
C ILE A 410 -23.68 11.13 4.42
N ASP A 411 -23.92 11.56 5.65
CA ASP A 411 -25.22 11.46 6.32
C ASP A 411 -26.28 12.34 5.64
N GLU A 412 -25.94 13.59 5.29
CA GLU A 412 -26.83 14.49 4.56
C GLU A 412 -27.23 13.93 3.19
N ASN A 413 -26.30 13.34 2.44
CA ASN A 413 -26.64 12.74 1.15
C ASN A 413 -27.51 11.50 1.33
N THR A 414 -27.19 10.65 2.30
CA THR A 414 -27.95 9.43 2.59
C THR A 414 -29.38 9.73 3.06
N LYS A 415 -29.56 10.68 3.99
CA LYS A 415 -30.88 11.10 4.50
C LYS A 415 -31.77 11.72 3.42
N ASN A 416 -31.17 12.41 2.45
CA ASN A 416 -31.89 12.99 1.32
C ASN A 416 -32.18 11.99 0.19
N GLY A 417 -31.88 10.69 0.40
CA GLY A 417 -32.02 9.67 -0.64
C GLY A 417 -31.09 9.89 -1.84
N LYS A 418 -30.09 10.77 -1.72
CA LYS A 418 -29.12 11.03 -2.78
C LYS A 418 -28.07 9.93 -2.76
N LYS A 419 -27.90 9.27 -3.91
CA LYS A 419 -26.82 8.34 -4.13
C LYS A 419 -25.48 9.09 -4.12
N ILE A 420 -24.62 8.76 -3.16
CA ILE A 420 -23.26 9.27 -3.09
C ILE A 420 -22.31 8.32 -3.83
N THR A 421 -21.33 8.87 -4.55
CA THR A 421 -20.30 8.09 -5.23
C THR A 421 -19.00 8.04 -4.44
N LEU A 422 -18.23 6.97 -4.63
CA LEU A 422 -16.88 6.87 -4.06
C LEU A 422 -16.00 8.03 -4.52
N ASP A 423 -16.16 8.48 -5.77
CA ASP A 423 -15.40 9.62 -6.30
C ASP A 423 -15.82 10.92 -5.62
N GLN A 424 -17.12 11.14 -5.37
CA GLN A 424 -17.59 12.29 -4.58
C GLN A 424 -17.02 12.28 -3.16
N ILE A 425 -16.92 11.12 -2.51
CA ILE A 425 -16.28 10.97 -1.19
C ILE A 425 -14.80 11.34 -1.28
N ARG A 426 -14.07 10.81 -2.27
CA ARG A 426 -12.62 11.05 -2.46
C ARG A 426 -12.34 12.51 -2.79
N ASP A 427 -13.15 13.13 -3.64
CA ASP A 427 -13.05 14.55 -3.99
C ASP A 427 -13.33 15.44 -2.78
N LYS A 428 -14.30 15.07 -1.95
CA LYS A 428 -14.58 15.78 -0.70
C LYS A 428 -13.39 15.68 0.28
N ILE A 429 -12.75 14.51 0.39
CA ILE A 429 -11.53 14.34 1.19
C ILE A 429 -10.41 15.26 0.66
N GLY A 430 -10.16 15.25 -0.65
CA GLY A 430 -9.14 16.09 -1.27
C GLY A 430 -9.40 17.60 -1.07
N THR A 431 -10.66 18.02 -1.20
CA THR A 431 -11.08 19.42 -1.00
C THR A 431 -10.91 19.84 0.46
N ASN A 432 -11.40 19.03 1.40
CA ASN A 432 -11.27 19.29 2.83
C ASN A 432 -9.79 19.37 3.26
N ALA A 433 -8.95 18.44 2.80
CA ALA A 433 -7.52 18.49 3.06
C ALA A 433 -6.84 19.75 2.48
N ALA A 434 -7.26 20.22 1.30
CA ALA A 434 -6.74 21.42 0.67
C ALA A 434 -6.96 22.68 1.53
N GLU A 435 -8.13 22.79 2.14
CA GLU A 435 -8.48 23.89 3.06
C GLU A 435 -7.53 23.92 4.26
N TRP A 436 -7.28 22.76 4.86
CA TRP A 436 -6.42 22.62 6.03
C TRP A 436 -4.94 22.86 5.76
N MET A 437 -4.42 22.40 4.63
CA MET A 437 -2.99 22.52 4.32
C MET A 437 -2.58 23.92 3.81
N LYS A 438 -3.53 24.84 3.59
CA LYS A 438 -3.29 26.23 3.13
C LYS A 438 -2.30 26.34 1.97
N PHE A 439 -2.22 25.34 1.10
CA PHE A 439 -1.31 25.38 -0.03
C PHE A 439 -1.71 26.55 -0.93
N LYS A 440 -0.76 27.45 -1.21
CA LYS A 440 -0.97 28.52 -2.20
C LYS A 440 -1.44 27.85 -3.49
N LYS A 441 -2.63 28.24 -3.97
CA LYS A 441 -3.36 27.71 -5.14
C LYS A 441 -2.55 27.56 -6.44
N THR A 442 -1.29 27.96 -6.47
CA THR A 442 -0.55 28.21 -7.70
C THR A 442 0.04 26.98 -8.38
N LYS A 443 0.16 25.81 -7.72
CA LYS A 443 0.58 24.53 -8.36
C LYS A 443 0.10 23.29 -7.60
N ILE A 444 -1.19 23.22 -7.26
CA ILE A 444 -1.74 22.06 -6.56
C ILE A 444 -1.92 20.93 -7.58
N HIS A 445 -1.03 19.93 -7.55
CA HIS A 445 -1.44 18.60 -8.01
C HIS A 445 -2.66 18.21 -7.19
N ALA A 446 -3.77 17.83 -7.83
CA ALA A 446 -5.00 17.45 -7.16
C ALA A 446 -4.69 16.54 -5.95
N PHE A 447 -5.14 16.97 -4.76
CA PHE A 447 -4.99 16.19 -3.55
C PHE A 447 -5.75 14.88 -3.74
N HIS A 448 -5.03 13.78 -3.65
CA HIS A 448 -5.58 12.47 -3.93
C HIS A 448 -5.75 11.70 -2.62
N ALA A 449 -6.89 11.03 -2.46
CA ALA A 449 -7.29 10.39 -1.20
C ALA A 449 -6.25 9.37 -0.69
N ASN A 450 -5.54 8.65 -1.56
CA ASN A 450 -4.46 7.72 -1.18
C ASN A 450 -3.06 8.36 -0.99
N GLN A 451 -2.94 9.67 -0.85
CA GLN A 451 -1.61 10.27 -0.61
C GLN A 451 -1.17 10.07 0.84
N GLY A 452 0.15 10.01 1.03
CA GLY A 452 0.77 9.75 2.34
C GLY A 452 0.57 10.79 3.46
N PRO A 453 -0.01 11.99 3.29
CA PRO A 453 -0.46 12.78 4.43
C PRO A 453 -1.66 12.13 5.13
N VAL A 454 -1.66 12.07 6.47
CA VAL A 454 -2.74 11.45 7.26
C VAL A 454 -4.13 12.03 7.00
N ILE A 455 -4.23 13.32 6.71
CA ILE A 455 -5.51 13.99 6.43
C ILE A 455 -6.13 13.54 5.10
N LEU A 456 -5.34 12.91 4.23
CA LEU A 456 -5.78 12.30 2.99
C LEU A 456 -5.96 10.79 3.21
N GLY A 457 -4.85 10.04 3.21
CA GLY A 457 -4.90 8.59 3.27
C GLY A 457 -5.50 8.02 4.55
N GLY A 458 -5.26 8.68 5.70
CA GLY A 458 -5.82 8.25 6.98
C GLY A 458 -7.33 8.45 7.04
N ILE A 459 -7.83 9.63 6.64
CA ILE A 459 -9.27 9.89 6.56
C ILE A 459 -9.93 8.98 5.51
N HIS A 460 -9.31 8.80 4.35
CA HIS A 460 -9.82 7.89 3.33
C HIS A 460 -9.97 6.46 3.85
N ALA A 461 -8.95 5.92 4.52
CA ALA A 461 -9.00 4.58 5.10
C ALA A 461 -10.10 4.43 6.17
N ILE A 462 -10.30 5.44 7.02
CA ILE A 462 -11.37 5.50 8.01
C ILE A 462 -12.73 5.44 7.32
N ILE A 463 -13.00 6.36 6.38
CA ILE A 463 -14.29 6.44 5.70
C ILE A 463 -14.60 5.13 4.98
N MET A 464 -13.63 4.61 4.22
CA MET A 464 -13.79 3.36 3.46
C MET A 464 -14.05 2.16 4.36
N GLY A 465 -13.35 2.01 5.49
CA GLY A 465 -13.53 0.89 6.43
C GLY A 465 -14.91 0.85 7.10
N LEU A 466 -15.64 1.95 7.04
CA LEU A 466 -16.90 2.14 7.74
C LEU A 466 -18.12 2.22 6.80
N LEU A 467 -17.91 2.22 5.48
CA LEU A 467 -19.00 2.11 4.51
C LEU A 467 -19.76 0.79 4.70
N ASP A 468 -21.09 0.81 4.60
CA ASP A 468 -21.88 -0.41 4.52
C ASP A 468 -22.18 -0.82 3.09
N TYR A 469 -22.71 -2.03 2.99
CA TYR A 469 -23.26 -2.56 1.76
C TYR A 469 -24.28 -1.61 1.12
N SER A 470 -25.17 -0.99 1.90
CA SER A 470 -26.22 -0.12 1.33
C SER A 470 -25.66 1.11 0.59
N THR A 471 -24.49 1.59 1.00
CA THR A 471 -23.76 2.70 0.40
C THR A 471 -23.07 2.30 -0.89
N VAL A 472 -22.65 1.02 -1.00
CA VAL A 472 -21.83 0.53 -2.11
C VAL A 472 -22.55 -0.41 -3.08
N LYS A 473 -23.74 -0.91 -2.73
CA LYS A 473 -24.53 -1.90 -3.50
C LYS A 473 -24.71 -1.50 -4.97
N ASP A 474 -24.81 -0.20 -5.18
CA ASP A 474 -25.06 0.42 -6.47
C ASP A 474 -23.84 0.46 -7.40
N TYR A 475 -22.66 0.14 -6.86
CA TYR A 475 -21.40 -0.04 -7.60
C TYR A 475 -21.06 -1.52 -7.76
N CYS A 476 -21.87 -2.40 -7.17
CA CYS A 476 -21.78 -3.84 -7.36
C CYS A 476 -22.59 -4.16 -8.61
N ASP A 477 -21.91 -4.17 -9.76
CA ASP A 477 -22.51 -4.14 -11.09
C ASP A 477 -23.10 -5.49 -11.54
N SER A 478 -23.05 -6.53 -10.70
CA SER A 478 -23.66 -7.82 -11.00
C SER A 478 -24.24 -8.50 -9.77
N LYS A 479 -25.25 -9.35 -9.97
CA LYS A 479 -25.77 -10.25 -8.92
C LYS A 479 -24.68 -11.19 -8.36
N GLU A 480 -23.62 -11.48 -9.12
CA GLU A 480 -22.44 -12.20 -8.63
C GLU A 480 -21.57 -11.36 -7.68
N GLU A 481 -21.72 -10.03 -7.71
CA GLU A 481 -21.10 -9.10 -6.77
C GLU A 481 -21.92 -8.91 -5.49
N GLU A 482 -23.20 -9.32 -5.45
CA GLU A 482 -23.96 -9.38 -4.19
C GLU A 482 -23.41 -10.46 -3.23
N ASP A 483 -22.75 -11.49 -3.78
CA ASP A 483 -21.97 -12.49 -3.05
C ASP A 483 -20.56 -12.00 -2.67
N ILE A 484 -20.15 -10.78 -3.06
CA ILE A 484 -18.80 -10.29 -2.75
C ILE A 484 -18.70 -9.95 -1.26
N ASN A 485 -17.70 -10.58 -0.66
CA ASN A 485 -17.06 -10.20 0.59
C ASN A 485 -16.72 -8.70 0.59
N LEU A 486 -17.63 -7.89 1.15
CA LEU A 486 -17.57 -6.43 1.22
C LEU A 486 -16.20 -5.88 1.65
N PRO A 487 -15.53 -6.43 2.69
CA PRO A 487 -14.15 -6.07 3.01
C PRO A 487 -13.16 -6.10 1.84
N ASN A 488 -13.15 -7.19 1.08
CA ASN A 488 -12.24 -7.34 -0.07
C ASN A 488 -12.61 -6.38 -1.21
N TRP A 489 -13.90 -6.09 -1.40
CA TRP A 489 -14.36 -5.07 -2.34
C TRP A 489 -13.85 -3.68 -1.97
N ILE A 490 -13.95 -3.30 -0.69
CA ILE A 490 -13.49 -2.01 -0.17
C ILE A 490 -11.98 -1.87 -0.40
N LEU A 491 -11.19 -2.88 0.00
CA LEU A 491 -9.74 -2.86 -0.17
C LEU A 491 -9.34 -2.75 -1.64
N ARG A 492 -9.95 -3.55 -2.52
CA ARG A 492 -9.72 -3.50 -3.96
C ARG A 492 -9.96 -2.10 -4.52
N ASN A 493 -11.08 -1.48 -4.16
CA ASN A 493 -11.44 -0.14 -4.63
C ASN A 493 -10.45 0.93 -4.16
N MET A 494 -9.87 0.78 -2.97
CA MET A 494 -8.81 1.67 -2.50
C MET A 494 -7.51 1.45 -3.28
N ILE A 495 -7.12 0.20 -3.50
CA ILE A 495 -5.85 -0.18 -4.14
C ILE A 495 -5.80 0.25 -5.61
N GLN A 496 -6.92 0.16 -6.33
CA GLN A 496 -7.02 0.58 -7.74
C GLN A 496 -6.65 2.05 -7.99
N LEU A 497 -6.73 2.90 -6.97
CA LEU A 497 -6.37 4.31 -7.10
C LEU A 497 -4.85 4.54 -7.17
N GLY A 498 -4.05 3.57 -6.68
CA GLY A 498 -2.62 3.73 -6.54
C GLY A 498 -2.22 4.69 -5.41
N TYR A 499 -1.04 5.30 -5.51
CA TYR A 499 -0.38 6.12 -4.51
C TYR A 499 0.14 5.31 -3.32
N ASP A 500 -0.29 5.59 -2.10
CA ASP A 500 0.18 4.94 -0.86
C ASP A 500 -0.75 3.77 -0.50
N THR A 501 -0.83 2.79 -1.41
CA THR A 501 -1.88 1.75 -1.40
C THR A 501 -1.72 0.73 -0.31
N ASP A 502 -0.48 0.33 0.03
CA ASP A 502 -0.20 -0.55 1.16
C ASP A 502 -0.71 0.07 2.45
N THR A 503 -0.31 1.33 2.72
CA THR A 503 -0.64 1.98 3.97
C THR A 503 -2.13 2.22 4.14
N VAL A 504 -2.80 2.80 3.13
CA VAL A 504 -4.24 3.08 3.23
C VAL A 504 -5.05 1.80 3.34
N ALA A 505 -4.66 0.74 2.61
CA ALA A 505 -5.31 -0.55 2.70
C ALA A 505 -5.01 -1.25 4.02
N ALA A 506 -3.82 -1.13 4.60
CA ALA A 506 -3.48 -1.68 5.92
C ALA A 506 -4.35 -1.06 7.03
N ILE A 507 -4.51 0.27 7.02
CA ILE A 507 -5.36 0.96 7.99
C ILE A 507 -6.82 0.51 7.84
N SER A 508 -7.35 0.53 6.62
CA SER A 508 -8.74 0.13 6.36
C SER A 508 -8.95 -1.35 6.65
N GLY A 509 -8.01 -2.21 6.28
CA GLY A 509 -8.01 -3.64 6.55
C GLY A 509 -8.03 -3.93 8.06
N SER A 510 -7.32 -3.14 8.87
CA SER A 510 -7.41 -3.26 10.32
C SER A 510 -8.81 -2.95 10.86
N ILE A 511 -9.45 -1.89 10.34
CA ILE A 511 -10.84 -1.52 10.69
C ILE A 511 -11.82 -2.61 10.25
N LEU A 512 -11.69 -3.09 9.01
CA LEU A 512 -12.53 -4.15 8.45
C LEU A 512 -12.34 -5.47 9.20
N GLY A 513 -11.12 -5.79 9.62
CA GLY A 513 -10.82 -6.95 10.44
C GLY A 513 -11.46 -6.88 11.83
N ALA A 514 -11.43 -5.71 12.47
CA ALA A 514 -12.13 -5.48 13.74
C ALA A 514 -13.65 -5.55 13.59
N ARG A 515 -14.17 -5.17 12.42
CA ARG A 515 -15.60 -5.15 12.11
C ARG A 515 -16.15 -6.53 11.77
N PHE A 516 -15.48 -7.26 10.89
CA PHE A 516 -15.95 -8.51 10.28
C PHE A 516 -15.22 -9.77 10.78
N GLY A 517 -14.33 -9.65 11.75
CA GLY A 517 -13.51 -10.77 12.24
C GLY A 517 -12.41 -11.16 11.25
N CYS A 518 -11.84 -12.36 11.43
CA CYS A 518 -10.76 -12.87 10.58
C CYS A 518 -11.20 -13.83 9.47
N SER A 519 -12.48 -14.25 9.45
CA SER A 519 -12.99 -15.27 8.52
C SER A 519 -12.97 -14.83 7.05
N TRP A 520 -13.09 -13.52 6.79
CA TRP A 520 -13.06 -12.96 5.44
C TRP A 520 -11.66 -12.86 4.83
N ILE A 521 -10.62 -13.09 5.66
CA ILE A 521 -9.22 -12.89 5.31
C ILE A 521 -8.64 -14.20 4.76
N PRO A 522 -8.09 -14.19 3.54
CA PRO A 522 -7.55 -15.39 2.92
C PRO A 522 -6.18 -15.77 3.51
N ASN A 523 -6.17 -16.66 4.49
CA ASN A 523 -4.98 -17.04 5.27
C ASN A 523 -3.79 -17.55 4.42
N TYR A 524 -4.06 -18.30 3.35
CA TYR A 524 -3.06 -18.87 2.44
C TYR A 524 -2.31 -17.82 1.60
N PHE A 525 -2.75 -16.56 1.62
CA PHE A 525 -2.03 -15.46 0.97
C PHE A 525 -1.08 -14.70 1.90
N ILE A 526 -1.06 -15.04 3.19
CA ILE A 526 -0.31 -14.28 4.19
C ILE A 526 0.93 -15.07 4.59
N PHE A 527 2.10 -14.55 4.21
CA PHE A 527 3.37 -15.10 4.66
C PHE A 527 3.51 -14.91 6.18
N GLY A 528 3.71 -16.00 6.92
CA GLY A 528 3.76 -15.97 8.38
C GLY A 528 2.39 -15.83 9.05
N TYR A 529 1.32 -16.31 8.41
CA TYR A 529 -0.05 -16.26 8.95
C TYR A 529 -0.15 -16.71 10.41
N ASP A 530 0.37 -17.89 10.76
CA ASP A 530 0.25 -18.45 12.11
C ASP A 530 0.90 -17.54 13.18
N ARG A 531 2.02 -16.91 12.83
CA ARG A 531 2.70 -15.94 13.71
C ARG A 531 1.80 -14.73 13.93
N LEU A 532 1.24 -14.15 12.88
CA LEU A 532 0.32 -13.00 12.97
C LEU A 532 -0.95 -13.36 13.75
N PHE A 533 -1.51 -14.55 13.51
CA PHE A 533 -2.67 -15.07 14.23
C PHE A 533 -2.41 -15.16 15.75
N LEU A 534 -1.26 -15.72 16.15
CA LEU A 534 -0.86 -15.81 17.55
C LEU A 534 -0.71 -14.43 18.21
N TYR A 535 -0.13 -13.46 17.50
CA TYR A 535 -0.07 -12.08 18.00
C TYR A 535 -1.46 -11.49 18.22
N GLY A 536 -2.37 -11.62 17.25
CA GLY A 536 -3.74 -11.12 17.36
C GLY A 536 -4.52 -11.75 18.51
N LYS A 537 -4.28 -13.05 18.75
CA LYS A 537 -4.86 -13.80 19.87
C LYS A 537 -4.29 -13.35 21.22
N HIS A 538 -2.97 -13.26 21.35
CA HIS A 538 -2.32 -12.86 22.60
C HIS A 538 -2.61 -11.40 22.96
N LEU A 539 -2.86 -10.56 21.95
CA LEU A 539 -3.32 -9.18 22.12
C LEU A 539 -4.65 -9.12 22.88
N PHE A 540 -5.62 -9.94 22.45
CA PHE A 540 -6.94 -10.03 23.08
C PHE A 540 -6.87 -10.66 24.48
N LEU A 541 -6.20 -11.80 24.59
CA LEU A 541 -6.10 -12.56 25.84
C LEU A 541 -5.16 -11.91 26.87
N ASN A 542 -4.51 -10.81 26.51
CA ASN A 542 -3.56 -10.11 27.36
C ASN A 542 -2.43 -11.01 27.88
N GLN A 543 -1.94 -11.89 27.00
CA GLN A 543 -0.96 -12.93 27.30
C GLN A 543 0.48 -12.44 27.05
N LYS A 544 1.46 -13.24 27.47
CA LYS A 544 2.88 -13.00 27.17
C LYS A 544 3.08 -12.90 25.66
N GLN A 545 4.01 -12.07 25.21
CA GLN A 545 4.33 -11.98 23.78
C GLN A 545 4.66 -13.37 23.19
N PRO A 546 4.19 -13.70 21.96
CA PRO A 546 4.45 -15.00 21.32
C PRO A 546 5.94 -15.36 21.20
N GLU A 547 6.80 -14.34 21.08
CA GLU A 547 8.25 -14.49 20.91
C GLU A 547 8.98 -13.33 21.60
N SER A 548 10.26 -13.52 21.95
CA SER A 548 11.07 -12.46 22.55
C SER A 548 11.36 -11.33 21.56
N VAL A 549 11.76 -10.15 22.05
CA VAL A 549 12.22 -9.04 21.18
C VAL A 549 13.37 -9.48 20.27
N GLU A 550 14.29 -10.29 20.80
CA GLU A 550 15.43 -10.79 20.03
C GLU A 550 14.99 -11.73 18.90
N GLU A 551 14.06 -12.64 19.20
CA GLU A 551 13.54 -13.58 18.19
C GLU A 551 12.74 -12.84 17.11
N LEU A 552 11.91 -11.85 17.50
CA LEU A 552 11.20 -10.99 16.54
C LEU A 552 12.20 -10.30 15.59
N LEU A 553 13.25 -9.69 16.11
CA LEU A 553 14.23 -8.96 15.29
C LEU A 553 15.06 -9.89 14.40
N LYS A 554 15.36 -11.09 14.90
CA LYS A 554 15.99 -12.16 14.11
C LYS A 554 15.14 -12.53 12.91
N ILE A 555 13.87 -12.88 13.14
CA ILE A 555 12.93 -13.24 12.09
C ILE A 555 12.77 -12.11 11.07
N GLU A 556 12.55 -10.87 11.53
CA GLU A 556 12.37 -9.72 10.65
C GLU A 556 13.62 -9.37 9.83
N SER A 557 14.82 -9.62 10.36
CA SER A 557 16.07 -9.46 9.61
C SER A 557 16.22 -10.52 8.52
N ILE A 558 15.91 -11.78 8.83
CA ILE A 558 15.93 -12.88 7.86
C ILE A 558 14.94 -12.60 6.72
N ILE A 559 13.71 -12.19 7.05
CA ILE A 559 12.68 -11.79 6.06
C ILE A 559 13.16 -10.62 5.20
N THR A 560 13.83 -9.64 5.79
CA THR A 560 14.38 -8.49 5.06
C THR A 560 15.48 -8.90 4.08
N GLU A 561 16.37 -9.82 4.47
CA GLU A 561 17.37 -10.37 3.56
C GLU A 561 16.75 -11.25 2.47
N PHE A 562 15.71 -12.02 2.80
CA PHE A 562 14.92 -12.78 1.83
C PHE A 562 14.31 -11.85 0.76
N GLU A 563 13.65 -10.76 1.16
CA GLU A 563 13.11 -9.76 0.22
C GLU A 563 14.20 -9.19 -0.70
N LYS A 564 15.37 -8.86 -0.14
CA LYS A 564 16.52 -8.35 -0.93
C LYS A 564 17.01 -9.37 -1.95
N ARG A 565 17.08 -10.65 -1.59
CA ARG A 565 17.49 -11.74 -2.51
C ARG A 565 16.51 -11.86 -3.67
N ILE A 566 15.20 -11.87 -3.40
CA ILE A 566 14.16 -11.92 -4.43
C ILE A 566 14.27 -10.70 -5.36
N LYS A 567 14.33 -9.48 -4.80
CA LYS A 567 14.51 -8.25 -5.59
C LYS A 567 15.77 -8.28 -6.46
N LYS A 568 16.86 -8.87 -5.96
CA LYS A 568 18.10 -9.06 -6.72
C LYS A 568 17.90 -10.04 -7.87
N GLN A 569 17.30 -11.21 -7.64
CA GLN A 569 17.01 -12.21 -8.67
C GLN A 569 16.17 -11.60 -9.81
N TYR A 570 15.12 -10.85 -9.48
CA TYR A 570 14.32 -10.17 -10.51
C TYR A 570 15.09 -9.08 -11.26
N LYS A 571 15.94 -8.31 -10.56
CA LYS A 571 16.79 -7.31 -11.20
C LYS A 571 17.78 -7.94 -12.18
N ASP A 572 18.28 -9.12 -11.86
CA ASP A 572 19.21 -9.89 -12.70
C ASP A 572 18.47 -10.52 -13.89
N LYS A 573 17.24 -11.02 -13.69
CA LYS A 573 16.35 -11.55 -14.75
C LYS A 573 15.87 -10.47 -15.73
N PHE A 574 15.63 -9.25 -15.25
CA PHE A 574 15.15 -8.11 -16.03
C PHE A 574 16.12 -6.93 -15.99
N PRO A 575 17.30 -7.03 -16.65
CA PRO A 575 18.29 -5.98 -16.65
C PRO A 575 17.72 -4.69 -17.26
N LYS A 576 18.13 -3.53 -16.73
CA LYS A 576 17.66 -2.22 -17.21
C LYS A 576 17.76 -2.14 -18.74
N LYS A 577 16.69 -1.70 -19.41
CA LYS A 577 16.71 -1.38 -20.86
C LYS A 577 17.87 -0.45 -21.25
N ARG A 578 18.32 0.42 -20.34
CA ARG A 578 19.50 1.29 -20.56
C ARG A 578 20.80 0.50 -20.65
N ASN A 579 20.93 -0.60 -19.89
CA ASN A 579 22.05 -1.52 -20.01
C ASN A 579 21.95 -2.33 -21.30
N LEU A 580 20.76 -2.74 -21.72
CA LEU A 580 20.55 -3.38 -23.03
C LEU A 580 20.88 -2.43 -24.20
N GLN A 581 20.48 -1.16 -24.11
CA GLN A 581 20.83 -0.14 -25.10
C GLN A 581 22.34 0.15 -25.10
N GLN A 582 22.99 0.24 -23.93
CA GLN A 582 24.45 0.41 -23.86
C GLN A 582 25.20 -0.82 -24.34
N GLN A 583 24.73 -2.03 -24.01
CA GLN A 583 25.29 -3.29 -24.53
C GLN A 583 25.12 -3.36 -26.05
N ASN A 584 23.95 -2.99 -26.58
CA ASN A 584 23.69 -2.90 -28.02
C ASN A 584 24.52 -1.82 -28.70
N GLN A 585 24.74 -0.67 -28.05
CA GLN A 585 25.64 0.37 -28.54
C GLN A 585 27.10 -0.10 -28.56
N ASN A 586 27.53 -0.84 -27.53
CA ASN A 586 28.87 -1.40 -27.45
C ASN A 586 29.08 -2.57 -28.43
N SER A 587 28.08 -3.42 -28.67
CA SER A 587 28.17 -4.47 -29.68
C SER A 587 28.10 -3.89 -31.10
N ASN A 588 27.30 -2.85 -31.34
CA ASN A 588 27.31 -2.11 -32.60
C ASN A 588 28.64 -1.37 -32.84
N SER A 589 29.24 -0.77 -31.81
CA SER A 589 30.54 -0.12 -31.93
C SER A 589 31.65 -1.15 -32.21
N ASN A 590 31.63 -2.31 -31.56
CA ASN A 590 32.55 -3.42 -31.83
C ASN A 590 32.36 -4.01 -33.24
N GLN A 591 31.12 -4.14 -33.73
CA GLN A 591 30.85 -4.55 -35.11
C GLN A 591 31.37 -3.51 -36.12
N LYS A 592 31.17 -2.22 -35.85
CA LYS A 592 31.68 -1.13 -36.69
C LYS A 592 33.21 -1.11 -36.71
N GLN A 593 33.87 -1.35 -35.58
CA GLN A 593 35.33 -1.52 -35.53
C GLN A 593 35.82 -2.72 -36.36
N LYS A 594 35.16 -3.88 -36.25
CA LYS A 594 35.47 -5.06 -37.06
C LYS A 594 35.26 -4.81 -38.56
N GLN A 595 34.22 -4.08 -38.95
CA GLN A 595 33.99 -3.70 -40.35
C GLN A 595 35.08 -2.76 -40.87
N ASN A 596 35.48 -1.74 -40.08
CA ASN A 596 36.56 -0.83 -40.43
C ASN A 596 37.91 -1.57 -40.58
N GLN A 597 38.22 -2.51 -39.68
CA GLN A 597 39.43 -3.34 -39.80
C GLN A 597 39.43 -4.17 -41.10
N LYS A 598 38.30 -4.78 -41.46
CA LYS A 598 38.17 -5.51 -42.73
C LYS A 598 38.31 -4.61 -43.96
N GLN A 599 37.78 -3.38 -43.91
CA GLN A 599 37.94 -2.41 -44.99
C GLN A 599 39.40 -1.97 -45.15
N ASN A 600 40.09 -1.69 -44.05
CA ASN A 600 41.52 -1.33 -44.06
C ASN A 600 42.38 -2.48 -44.59
N GLN A 601 42.11 -3.73 -44.19
CA GLN A 601 42.80 -4.90 -44.76
C GLN A 601 42.61 -5.01 -46.27
N LYS A 602 41.37 -4.81 -46.78
CA LYS A 602 41.09 -4.80 -48.22
C LYS A 602 41.81 -3.66 -48.95
N GLN A 603 41.89 -2.47 -48.36
CA GLN A 603 42.62 -1.34 -48.95
C GLN A 603 44.12 -1.63 -49.02
N ASN A 604 44.71 -2.18 -47.96
CA ASN A 604 46.13 -2.57 -47.94
C ASN A 604 46.43 -3.67 -48.97
N GLN A 605 45.57 -4.69 -49.10
CA GLN A 605 45.71 -5.70 -50.15
C GLN A 605 45.68 -5.08 -51.56
N LYS A 606 44.76 -4.14 -51.82
CA LYS A 606 44.72 -3.41 -53.11
C LYS A 606 45.96 -2.56 -53.35
N GLN A 607 46.50 -1.90 -52.33
CA GLN A 607 47.73 -1.12 -52.45
C GLN A 607 48.93 -2.01 -52.75
N ASN A 608 49.07 -3.15 -52.06
CA ASN A 608 50.13 -4.12 -52.31
C ASN A 608 50.01 -4.72 -53.72
N GLN A 609 48.82 -5.06 -54.20
CA GLN A 609 48.60 -5.50 -55.59
C GLN A 609 49.05 -4.44 -56.60
N LYS A 610 48.72 -3.16 -56.38
CA LYS A 610 49.16 -2.06 -57.24
C LYS A 610 50.67 -1.87 -57.22
N GLN A 611 51.32 -2.00 -56.07
CA GLN A 611 52.78 -1.92 -55.96
C GLN A 611 53.45 -3.09 -56.69
N ASN A 612 52.96 -4.31 -56.53
CA ASN A 612 53.47 -5.47 -57.25
C ASN A 612 53.28 -5.34 -58.77
N GLN A 613 52.13 -4.82 -59.23
CA GLN A 613 51.91 -4.52 -60.64
C GLN A 613 52.91 -3.49 -61.19
N LYS A 614 53.19 -2.42 -60.43
CA LYS A 614 54.21 -1.43 -60.80
C LYS A 614 55.62 -2.02 -60.83
N GLN A 615 55.97 -2.88 -59.89
CA GLN A 615 57.27 -3.56 -59.89
C GLN A 615 57.42 -4.48 -61.11
N ASN A 616 56.39 -5.25 -61.44
CA ASN A 616 56.40 -6.12 -62.63
C ASN A 616 56.48 -5.30 -63.93
N GLN A 617 55.83 -4.13 -64.00
CA GLN A 617 55.95 -3.22 -65.14
C GLN A 617 57.35 -2.61 -65.31
N ASN A 618 58.13 -2.48 -64.23
CA ASN A 618 59.50 -1.98 -64.29
C ASN A 618 60.53 -3.09 -64.59
N GLN A 619 60.14 -4.37 -64.47
CA GLN A 619 61.00 -5.53 -64.75
C GLN A 619 60.86 -6.03 -66.19
N ASN A 620 59.71 -5.79 -66.82
CA ASN A 620 59.50 -5.95 -68.27
C ASN A 620 60.00 -4.71 -69.01
#